data_AF-A0A7Y8R0Q9-F1
#
_entry.id   AF-A0A7Y8R0Q9-F1
#
_cell.length_a   1.000
_cell.length_b   1.000
_cell.length_c   1.000
_cell.angle_alpha   90.00
_cell.angle_beta   90.00
_cell.angle_gamma   90.00
#
_symmetry.space_group_name_H-M   'P 1'
#
loop_
_entity.id
_entity.type
_entity.pdbx_description
1 polymer ?
#
loop_
_entity_poly.entity_id
_entity_poly.type
_entity_poly.pdbx_seq_one_letter_code
_entity_poly.pdbx_strand_id
1 'polypeptide(L)'
;MSDVDLTKETNSTQNQNTGPSQTLKEQMADAGAEVKQRAGDALRASTDVASDKFKEAADAAKDVASGTVDQIEDQARDKQRSGADFMARLADNIREAARAFESDAPFAARGMTSAAEYVDDAADKVRHGSFRDLVDGATDFAKRQPAAFLGISVLAGFAAVRFLRASGGRSSPSKHREQSSSSQQSNVS
;
A
#
# COMPACT_ATOMS: atom_id res chain seq x y z
N MET A 1 -41.80 12.63 -71.53
CA MET A 1 -40.80 11.60 -71.17
C MET A 1 -39.51 12.38 -70.96
N SER A 2 -39.28 13.02 -69.80
CA SER A 2 -39.05 12.45 -68.44
C SER A 2 -37.83 11.50 -68.49
N ASP A 3 -36.70 11.67 -67.81
CA ASP A 3 -36.31 12.27 -66.51
C ASP A 3 -34.83 12.74 -66.61
N VAL A 4 -34.35 13.85 -66.02
CA VAL A 4 -33.91 14.06 -64.62
C VAL A 4 -32.88 13.05 -64.11
N ASP A 5 -31.63 13.52 -63.91
CA ASP A 5 -30.73 13.34 -62.72
C ASP A 5 -29.35 13.93 -63.10
N LEU A 6 -28.76 15.00 -62.55
CA LEU A 6 -28.58 15.52 -61.19
C LEU A 6 -27.80 14.61 -60.24
N THR A 7 -26.47 14.80 -60.17
CA THR A 7 -25.58 14.68 -58.97
C THR A 7 -24.13 14.65 -59.49
N LYS A 8 -23.32 15.71 -59.45
CA LYS A 8 -22.64 16.31 -58.29
C LYS A 8 -22.83 15.53 -56.99
N GLU A 9 -21.77 14.88 -56.53
CA GLU A 9 -21.29 14.96 -55.14
C GLU A 9 -19.96 14.20 -55.06
N THR A 10 -18.88 14.99 -55.04
CA THR A 10 -17.61 14.63 -54.42
C THR A 10 -17.85 14.27 -52.96
N ASN A 11 -17.74 13.01 -52.58
CA ASN A 11 -17.45 12.69 -51.19
C ASN A 11 -16.69 11.37 -51.06
N SER A 12 -15.38 11.45 -51.26
CA SER A 12 -14.43 10.52 -50.65
C SER A 12 -14.46 10.75 -49.14
N THR A 13 -15.47 10.21 -48.46
CA THR A 13 -15.42 10.11 -47.00
C THR A 13 -14.46 8.98 -46.68
N GLN A 14 -13.20 9.39 -46.52
CA GLN A 14 -12.14 8.65 -45.88
C GLN A 14 -12.67 8.08 -44.57
N ASN A 15 -12.99 6.78 -44.59
CA ASN A 15 -13.35 5.97 -43.45
C ASN A 15 -12.21 6.05 -42.43
N GLN A 16 -12.32 6.95 -41.46
CA GLN A 16 -11.43 7.05 -40.32
C GLN A 16 -11.70 5.87 -39.40
N ASN A 17 -11.05 4.76 -39.68
CA ASN A 17 -10.88 3.66 -38.74
C ASN A 17 -9.79 4.03 -37.72
N THR A 18 -9.97 5.14 -37.00
CA THR A 18 -9.20 5.49 -35.80
C THR A 18 -9.93 4.86 -34.62
N GLY A 19 -9.42 3.72 -34.16
CA GLY A 19 -10.06 2.94 -33.10
C GLY A 19 -10.26 3.75 -31.80
N PRO A 20 -11.23 3.37 -30.96
CA PRO A 20 -11.53 4.00 -29.67
C PRO A 20 -10.34 4.06 -28.68
N SER A 21 -9.24 3.38 -29.00
CA SER A 21 -7.99 3.38 -28.25
C SER A 21 -7.08 4.58 -28.51
N GLN A 22 -7.20 5.29 -29.65
CA GLN A 22 -6.43 6.51 -29.89
C GLN A 22 -7.06 7.70 -29.16
N THR A 23 -8.36 7.91 -29.35
CA THR A 23 -9.11 9.02 -28.74
C THR A 23 -9.07 9.00 -27.20
N LEU A 24 -9.02 7.81 -26.59
CA LEU A 24 -8.87 7.65 -25.14
C LEU A 24 -7.44 7.99 -24.68
N LYS A 25 -6.43 7.66 -25.49
CA LYS A 25 -5.02 7.96 -25.18
C LYS A 25 -4.71 9.45 -25.32
N GLU A 26 -5.30 10.13 -26.30
CA GLU A 26 -5.23 11.59 -26.43
C GLU A 26 -5.93 12.30 -25.24
N GLN A 27 -7.13 11.87 -24.86
CA GLN A 27 -7.85 12.44 -23.69
C GLN A 27 -7.10 12.22 -22.37
N MET A 28 -6.47 11.06 -22.19
CA MET A 28 -5.61 10.79 -21.05
C MET A 28 -4.31 11.60 -21.08
N ALA A 29 -3.76 11.90 -22.26
CA ALA A 29 -2.55 12.70 -22.38
C ALA A 29 -2.80 14.16 -21.98
N ASP A 30 -3.91 14.76 -22.42
CA ASP A 30 -4.28 16.13 -22.05
C ASP A 30 -4.62 16.27 -20.56
N ALA A 31 -5.44 15.37 -20.03
CA ALA A 31 -5.74 15.35 -18.58
C ALA A 31 -4.49 15.07 -17.73
N GLY A 32 -3.60 14.19 -18.21
CA GLY A 32 -2.34 13.89 -17.55
C GLY A 32 -1.36 15.06 -17.55
N ALA A 33 -1.33 15.86 -18.62
CA ALA A 33 -0.50 17.05 -18.69
C ALA A 33 -0.91 18.12 -17.68
N GLU A 34 -2.22 18.36 -17.53
CA GLU A 34 -2.74 19.33 -16.56
C GLU A 34 -2.51 18.89 -15.10
N VAL A 35 -2.77 17.60 -14.80
CA VAL A 35 -2.48 17.03 -13.48
C VAL A 35 -0.99 17.10 -13.17
N LYS A 36 -0.13 16.78 -14.14
CA LYS A 36 1.33 16.86 -13.97
C LYS A 36 1.80 18.30 -13.70
N GLN A 37 1.18 19.28 -14.34
CA GLN A 37 1.51 20.69 -14.14
C GLN A 37 1.08 21.17 -12.74
N ARG A 38 -0.17 20.94 -12.36
CA ARG A 38 -0.69 21.30 -11.02
C ARG A 38 0.03 20.54 -9.91
N ALA A 39 0.29 19.26 -10.11
CA ALA A 39 1.09 18.45 -9.18
C ALA A 39 2.53 18.98 -9.11
N GLY A 40 3.13 19.40 -10.22
CA GLY A 40 4.47 20.01 -10.23
C GLY A 40 4.56 21.28 -9.40
N ASP A 41 3.56 22.16 -9.50
CA ASP A 41 3.53 23.42 -8.75
C ASP A 41 3.23 23.20 -7.26
N ALA A 42 2.26 22.31 -6.94
CA ALA A 42 1.96 21.93 -5.58
C ALA A 42 3.13 21.17 -4.92
N LEU A 43 3.81 20.29 -5.67
CA LEU A 43 5.00 19.60 -5.21
C LEU A 43 6.12 20.59 -4.93
N ARG A 44 6.38 21.59 -5.77
CA ARG A 44 7.43 22.59 -5.50
C ARG A 44 7.16 23.38 -4.21
N ALA A 45 5.96 23.93 -4.07
CA ALA A 45 5.59 24.69 -2.87
C ALA A 45 5.59 23.83 -1.59
N SER A 46 5.17 22.57 -1.69
CA SER A 46 5.22 21.64 -0.55
C SER A 46 6.62 21.09 -0.30
N THR A 47 7.48 20.97 -1.31
CA THR A 47 8.83 20.41 -1.16
C THR A 47 9.70 21.29 -0.29
N ASP A 48 9.61 22.62 -0.39
CA ASP A 48 10.42 23.52 0.43
C ASP A 48 10.08 23.36 1.93
N VAL A 49 8.78 23.42 2.27
CA VAL A 49 8.31 23.27 3.66
C VAL A 49 8.46 21.83 4.16
N ALA A 50 8.18 20.85 3.31
CA ALA A 50 8.33 19.44 3.63
C ALA A 50 9.80 19.07 3.82
N SER A 51 10.73 19.64 3.06
CA SER A 51 12.16 19.33 3.18
C SER A 51 12.71 19.77 4.53
N ASP A 52 12.33 20.95 5.03
CA ASP A 52 12.79 21.42 6.33
C ASP A 52 12.19 20.60 7.48
N LYS A 53 10.91 20.28 7.42
CA LYS A 53 10.26 19.39 8.39
C LYS A 53 10.76 17.96 8.30
N PHE A 54 11.09 17.50 7.10
CA PHE A 54 11.65 16.18 6.86
C PHE A 54 13.06 16.06 7.42
N LYS A 55 13.91 17.10 7.31
CA LYS A 55 15.23 17.12 7.96
C LYS A 55 15.10 17.00 9.48
N GLU A 56 14.25 17.83 10.09
CA GLU A 56 13.98 17.81 11.53
C GLU A 56 13.49 16.43 12.01
N ALA A 57 12.55 15.84 11.26
CA ALA A 57 12.03 14.50 11.54
C ALA A 57 13.09 13.40 11.29
N ALA A 58 13.91 13.53 10.26
CA ALA A 58 14.97 12.58 9.92
C ALA A 58 16.07 12.58 10.98
N ASP A 59 16.46 13.75 11.48
CA ASP A 59 17.42 13.87 12.58
C ASP A 59 16.88 13.22 13.86
N ALA A 60 15.63 13.53 14.24
CA ALA A 60 14.98 12.88 15.38
C ALA A 60 14.87 11.36 15.22
N ALA A 61 14.53 10.88 14.02
CA ALA A 61 14.46 9.46 13.71
C ALA A 61 15.84 8.78 13.79
N LYS A 62 16.90 9.46 13.36
CA LYS A 62 18.28 8.95 13.40
C LYS A 62 18.77 8.76 14.84
N ASP A 63 18.48 9.72 15.72
CA ASP A 63 18.82 9.62 17.14
C ASP A 63 18.10 8.44 17.82
N VAL A 64 16.81 8.26 17.54
CA VAL A 64 16.04 7.12 18.08
C VAL A 64 16.52 5.78 17.51
N ALA A 65 16.81 5.72 16.21
CA ALA A 65 17.26 4.51 15.55
C ALA A 65 18.62 4.06 16.09
N SER A 66 19.59 4.98 16.22
CA SER A 66 20.93 4.66 16.72
C SER A 66 20.94 4.08 18.14
N GLY A 67 20.02 4.50 19.02
CA GLY A 67 19.93 3.95 20.38
C GLY A 67 19.13 2.64 20.53
N THR A 68 18.34 2.27 19.52
CA THR A 68 17.39 1.14 19.61
C THR A 68 17.82 -0.04 18.72
N VAL A 69 18.51 0.20 17.61
CA VAL A 69 18.89 -0.83 16.62
C VAL A 69 19.73 -1.93 17.25
N ASP A 70 20.71 -1.59 18.10
CA ASP A 70 21.60 -2.57 18.73
C ASP A 70 20.82 -3.58 19.61
N GLN A 71 19.78 -3.11 20.31
CA GLN A 71 18.94 -3.97 21.17
C GLN A 71 17.95 -4.83 20.37
N ILE A 72 17.57 -4.36 19.18
CA ILE A 72 16.68 -5.10 18.28
C ILE A 72 17.44 -6.23 17.61
N GLU A 73 18.72 -6.04 17.26
CA GLU A 73 19.52 -7.06 16.60
C GLU A 73 19.63 -8.33 17.45
N ASP A 74 19.91 -8.20 18.74
CA ASP A 74 20.02 -9.34 19.67
C ASP A 74 18.68 -10.09 19.83
N GLN A 75 17.56 -9.37 19.91
CA GLN A 75 16.23 -10.00 20.00
C GLN A 75 15.73 -10.59 18.67
N ALA A 76 16.21 -10.07 17.53
CA ALA A 76 15.82 -10.53 16.21
C ALA A 76 16.38 -11.92 15.89
N ARG A 77 17.60 -12.22 16.34
CA ARG A 77 18.25 -13.54 16.15
C ARG A 77 17.41 -14.69 16.73
N ASP A 78 16.79 -14.47 17.89
CA ASP A 78 15.93 -15.48 18.54
C ASP A 78 14.58 -15.67 17.83
N LYS A 79 14.08 -14.66 17.11
CA LYS A 79 12.76 -14.69 16.45
C LYS A 79 12.81 -14.95 14.95
N GLN A 80 14.01 -15.03 14.39
CA GLN A 80 14.28 -15.19 12.96
C GLN A 80 13.59 -16.43 12.35
N ARG A 81 13.63 -17.57 13.07
CA ARG A 81 13.01 -18.83 12.62
C ARG A 81 11.49 -18.74 12.53
N SER A 82 10.84 -18.13 13.52
CA SER A 82 9.40 -17.91 13.52
C SER A 82 8.94 -16.93 12.44
N GLY A 83 9.80 -15.97 12.05
CA GLY A 83 9.52 -15.03 10.97
C GLY A 83 9.54 -15.69 9.60
N ALA A 84 10.56 -16.49 9.32
CA ALA A 84 10.67 -17.22 8.04
C ALA A 84 9.49 -18.18 7.83
N ASP A 85 9.08 -18.92 8.86
CA ASP A 85 7.95 -19.85 8.76
C ASP A 85 6.60 -19.12 8.52
N PHE A 86 6.45 -17.90 9.04
CA PHE A 86 5.29 -17.06 8.74
C PHE A 86 5.30 -16.57 7.28
N MET A 87 6.47 -16.16 6.77
CA MET A 87 6.62 -15.69 5.39
C MET A 87 6.36 -16.82 4.38
N ALA A 88 6.85 -18.03 4.63
CA ALA A 88 6.54 -19.20 3.81
C ALA A 88 5.03 -19.46 3.74
N ARG A 89 4.33 -19.44 4.89
CA ARG A 89 2.86 -19.58 4.94
C ARG A 89 2.14 -18.47 4.18
N LEU A 90 2.67 -17.25 4.22
CA LEU A 90 2.11 -16.12 3.47
C LEU A 90 2.28 -16.31 1.96
N ALA A 91 3.47 -16.75 1.51
CA ALA A 91 3.72 -17.08 0.11
C ALA A 91 2.74 -18.17 -0.37
N ASP A 92 2.54 -19.23 0.42
CA ASP A 92 1.57 -20.28 0.13
C ASP A 92 0.13 -19.73 -0.02
N ASN A 93 -0.30 -18.86 0.88
CA ASN A 93 -1.63 -18.24 0.81
C ASN A 93 -1.80 -17.37 -0.44
N ILE A 94 -0.78 -16.60 -0.79
CA ILE A 94 -0.78 -15.77 -2.01
C ILE A 94 -0.80 -16.67 -3.25
N ARG A 95 -0.03 -17.76 -3.23
CA ARG A 95 0.04 -18.73 -4.32
C ARG A 95 -1.30 -19.40 -4.55
N GLU A 96 -2.02 -19.72 -3.47
CA GLU A 96 -3.37 -20.29 -3.50
C GLU A 96 -4.39 -19.28 -4.01
N ALA A 97 -4.34 -18.03 -3.55
CA ALA A 97 -5.17 -16.96 -4.08
C ALA A 97 -4.92 -16.74 -5.59
N ALA A 98 -3.66 -16.78 -6.02
CA ALA A 98 -3.31 -16.65 -7.44
C ALA A 98 -3.96 -17.74 -8.29
N ARG A 99 -3.99 -19.00 -7.80
CA ARG A 99 -4.69 -20.11 -8.48
C ARG A 99 -6.18 -19.85 -8.59
N ALA A 100 -6.80 -19.30 -7.53
CA ALA A 100 -8.21 -18.94 -7.55
C ALA A 100 -8.53 -17.85 -8.59
N PHE A 101 -7.60 -16.93 -8.85
CA PHE A 101 -7.75 -15.85 -9.83
C PHE A 101 -7.22 -16.18 -11.24
N GLU A 102 -6.69 -17.38 -11.47
CA GLU A 102 -6.07 -17.77 -12.74
C GLU A 102 -7.04 -17.69 -13.92
N SER A 103 -8.31 -18.05 -13.69
CA SER A 103 -9.36 -18.03 -14.72
C SER A 103 -9.97 -16.64 -14.94
N ASP A 104 -10.21 -15.89 -13.86
CA ASP A 104 -10.95 -14.62 -13.93
C ASP A 104 -10.04 -13.40 -14.18
N ALA A 105 -8.80 -13.46 -13.69
CA ALA A 105 -7.85 -12.36 -13.79
C ALA A 105 -6.41 -12.88 -13.97
N PRO A 106 -6.04 -13.38 -15.17
CA PRO A 106 -4.71 -13.93 -15.44
C PRO A 106 -3.56 -12.95 -15.21
N PHE A 107 -3.83 -11.64 -15.30
CA PHE A 107 -2.85 -10.60 -14.95
C PHE A 107 -2.63 -10.49 -13.44
N ALA A 108 -3.71 -10.56 -12.66
CA ALA A 108 -3.62 -10.54 -11.20
C ALA A 108 -2.97 -11.82 -10.67
N ALA A 109 -3.31 -12.98 -11.23
CA ALA A 109 -2.68 -14.27 -10.89
C ALA A 109 -1.17 -14.24 -11.12
N ARG A 110 -0.70 -13.65 -12.23
CA ARG A 110 0.74 -13.43 -12.48
C ARG A 110 1.38 -12.47 -11.48
N GLY A 111 0.72 -11.36 -11.16
CA GLY A 111 1.21 -10.42 -10.14
C GLY A 111 1.34 -11.08 -8.76
N MET A 112 0.35 -11.87 -8.35
CA MET A 112 0.35 -12.63 -7.10
C MET A 112 1.42 -13.73 -7.11
N THR A 113 1.62 -14.41 -8.23
CA THR A 113 2.73 -15.37 -8.42
C THR A 113 4.07 -14.72 -8.09
N SER A 114 4.38 -13.61 -8.75
CA SER A 114 5.64 -12.90 -8.54
C SER A 114 5.75 -12.39 -7.11
N ALA A 115 4.65 -11.92 -6.52
CA ALA A 115 4.65 -11.51 -5.11
C ALA A 115 4.99 -12.67 -4.16
N ALA A 116 4.46 -13.87 -4.40
CA ALA A 116 4.78 -15.06 -3.60
C ALA A 116 6.28 -15.43 -3.72
N GLU A 117 6.85 -15.37 -4.92
CA GLU A 117 8.29 -15.61 -5.16
C GLU A 117 9.16 -14.61 -4.37
N TYR A 118 8.80 -13.32 -4.39
CA TYR A 118 9.52 -12.31 -3.59
C TYR A 118 9.42 -12.55 -2.08
N VAL A 119 8.30 -13.08 -1.59
CA VAL A 119 8.11 -13.40 -0.17
C VAL A 119 8.95 -14.62 0.22
N ASP A 120 9.07 -15.61 -0.66
CA ASP A 120 9.91 -16.79 -0.44
C ASP A 120 11.40 -16.42 -0.40
N ASP A 121 11.86 -15.63 -1.37
CA ASP A 121 13.21 -15.06 -1.38
C ASP A 121 13.49 -14.22 -0.13
N ALA A 122 12.48 -13.50 0.38
CA ALA A 122 12.59 -12.75 1.61
C ALA A 122 12.65 -13.67 2.85
N ALA A 123 11.93 -14.79 2.86
CA ALA A 123 11.99 -15.77 3.95
C ALA A 123 13.39 -16.38 4.07
N ASP A 124 14.03 -16.68 2.94
CA ASP A 124 15.41 -17.21 2.90
C ASP A 124 16.43 -16.18 3.35
N LYS A 125 16.28 -14.92 2.95
CA LYS A 125 17.11 -13.80 3.44
C LYS A 125 16.88 -13.54 4.92
N VAL A 126 15.64 -13.62 5.40
CA VAL A 126 15.33 -13.50 6.82
C VAL A 126 15.93 -14.66 7.59
N ARG A 127 16.03 -15.88 7.05
CA ARG A 127 16.61 -17.03 7.75
C ARG A 127 18.13 -16.98 7.90
N HIS A 128 18.83 -16.35 6.95
CA HIS A 128 20.31 -16.37 6.90
C HIS A 128 20.97 -14.99 7.01
N GLY A 129 20.22 -13.91 6.82
CA GLY A 129 20.72 -12.54 6.79
C GLY A 129 20.74 -11.87 8.16
N SER A 130 21.61 -10.86 8.29
CA SER A 130 21.63 -9.96 9.45
C SER A 130 20.60 -8.84 9.29
N PHE A 131 20.22 -8.18 10.40
CA PHE A 131 19.34 -7.00 10.35
C PHE A 131 19.89 -5.90 9.42
N ARG A 132 21.22 -5.74 9.38
CA ARG A 132 21.90 -4.80 8.50
C ARG A 132 21.70 -5.10 7.02
N ASP A 133 21.78 -6.37 6.63
CA ASP A 133 21.54 -6.79 5.24
C ASP A 133 20.10 -6.50 4.81
N LEU A 134 19.13 -6.62 5.73
CA LEU A 134 17.73 -6.28 5.46
C LEU A 134 17.54 -4.77 5.26
N VAL A 135 18.18 -3.94 6.09
CA VAL A 135 18.16 -2.47 5.95
C VAL A 135 18.83 -2.02 4.66
N ASP A 136 19.97 -2.61 4.31
CA ASP A 136 20.68 -2.31 3.08
C ASP A 136 19.85 -2.73 1.85
N GLY A 137 19.20 -3.89 1.92
CA GLY A 137 18.27 -4.35 0.87
C GLY A 137 17.05 -3.45 0.71
N ALA A 138 16.45 -2.98 1.81
CA ALA A 138 15.34 -2.02 1.77
C ALA A 138 15.77 -0.68 1.15
N THR A 139 17.00 -0.24 1.46
CA THR A 139 17.59 0.99 0.88
C THR A 139 17.82 0.85 -0.62
N ASP A 140 18.33 -0.29 -1.08
CA ASP A 140 18.53 -0.56 -2.51
C ASP A 140 17.19 -0.64 -3.25
N PHE A 141 16.17 -1.27 -2.65
CA PHE A 141 14.81 -1.29 -3.19
C PHE A 141 14.22 0.11 -3.34
N ALA A 142 14.36 0.97 -2.33
CA ALA A 142 13.87 2.35 -2.37
C ALA A 142 14.50 3.16 -3.52
N LYS A 143 15.80 2.93 -3.79
CA LYS A 143 16.51 3.56 -4.91
C LYS A 143 16.07 3.05 -6.28
N ARG A 144 15.81 1.74 -6.40
CA ARG A 144 15.41 1.10 -7.67
C ARG A 144 13.95 1.36 -8.02
N GLN A 145 13.08 1.38 -7.03
CA GLN A 145 11.63 1.47 -7.21
C GLN A 145 11.02 2.52 -6.26
N PRO A 146 11.29 3.82 -6.50
CA PRO A 146 10.80 4.88 -5.64
C PRO A 146 9.27 4.91 -5.52
N ALA A 147 8.55 4.62 -6.62
CA ALA A 147 7.09 4.57 -6.60
C ALA A 147 6.52 3.44 -5.72
N ALA A 148 7.11 2.25 -5.78
CA ALA A 148 6.68 1.11 -4.97
C ALA A 148 6.97 1.36 -3.48
N PHE A 149 8.16 1.90 -3.17
CA PHE A 149 8.53 2.26 -1.81
C PHE A 149 7.59 3.32 -1.21
N LEU A 150 7.23 4.36 -1.96
CA LEU A 150 6.25 5.36 -1.50
C LEU A 150 4.87 4.73 -1.26
N GLY A 151 4.41 3.86 -2.17
CA GLY A 151 3.13 3.15 -2.00
C GLY A 151 3.10 2.33 -0.71
N ILE A 152 4.13 1.52 -0.46
CA ILE A 152 4.25 0.71 0.76
C ILE A 152 4.35 1.60 2.00
N SER A 153 5.11 2.70 1.95
CA SER A 153 5.30 3.62 3.07
C SER A 153 4.00 4.29 3.49
N VAL A 154 3.18 4.72 2.53
CA VAL A 154 1.86 5.30 2.81
C VAL A 154 0.94 4.28 3.46
N LEU A 155 0.91 3.04 2.94
CA LEU A 155 0.13 1.95 3.53
C LEU A 155 0.59 1.62 4.96
N ALA A 156 1.90 1.55 5.19
CA ALA A 156 2.48 1.30 6.50
C ALA A 156 2.15 2.43 7.49
N GLY A 157 2.24 3.70 7.06
CA GLY A 157 1.87 4.85 7.87
C GLY A 157 0.39 4.83 8.26
N PHE A 158 -0.51 4.55 7.31
CA PHE A 158 -1.93 4.40 7.61
C PHE A 158 -2.19 3.23 8.57
N ALA A 159 -1.57 2.08 8.34
CA ALA A 159 -1.69 0.91 9.19
C ALA A 159 -1.22 1.22 10.62
N ALA A 160 -0.11 1.96 10.77
CA ALA A 160 0.40 2.39 12.07
C ALA A 160 -0.61 3.29 12.79
N VAL A 161 -1.15 4.31 12.12
CA VAL A 161 -2.20 5.19 12.68
C VAL A 161 -3.43 4.36 13.08
N ARG A 162 -3.85 3.43 12.22
CA ARG A 162 -5.00 2.58 12.47
C ARG A 162 -4.77 1.65 13.66
N PHE A 163 -3.55 1.12 13.82
CA PHE A 163 -3.14 0.28 14.93
C PHE A 163 -3.09 1.06 16.23
N LEU A 164 -2.49 2.26 16.25
CA LEU A 164 -2.48 3.13 17.42
C LEU A 164 -3.90 3.47 17.86
N ARG A 165 -4.78 3.82 16.91
CA ARG A 165 -6.18 4.12 17.17
C ARG A 165 -6.98 2.87 17.63
N ALA A 166 -6.62 1.69 17.13
CA ALA A 166 -7.20 0.42 17.59
C ALA A 166 -6.74 0.07 19.01
N SER A 167 -5.46 0.29 19.31
CA SER A 167 -4.82 -0.06 20.57
C SER A 167 -5.30 0.83 21.71
N GLY A 168 -5.63 2.09 21.43
CA GLY A 168 -6.23 3.03 22.39
C GLY A 168 -7.70 2.75 22.76
N GLY A 169 -8.34 1.75 22.16
CA GLY A 169 -9.75 1.40 22.35
C GLY A 169 -10.04 0.36 23.43
N ARG A 170 -9.21 0.24 24.48
CA ARG A 170 -9.47 -0.63 25.64
C ARG A 170 -9.79 0.16 26.90
N SER A 171 -10.77 1.06 26.81
CA SER A 171 -11.49 1.54 27.99
C SER A 171 -12.69 0.63 28.19
N SER A 172 -12.50 -0.48 28.89
CA SER A 172 -13.61 -1.28 29.40
C SER A 172 -14.49 -0.36 30.26
N PRO A 173 -15.77 -0.14 29.94
CA PRO A 173 -16.67 0.36 30.95
C PRO A 173 -16.81 -0.77 31.96
N SER A 174 -16.13 -0.63 33.10
CA SER A 174 -16.51 -1.29 34.34
C SER A 174 -17.96 -0.89 34.60
N LYS A 175 -18.90 -1.71 34.10
CA LYS A 175 -20.29 -1.67 34.53
C LYS A 175 -20.26 -1.91 36.03
N HIS A 176 -20.29 -0.81 36.78
CA HIS A 176 -20.51 -0.80 38.19
C HIS A 176 -21.85 -1.51 38.40
N ARG A 177 -21.77 -2.76 38.81
CA ARG A 177 -22.88 -3.58 39.26
C ARG A 177 -23.44 -2.86 40.48
N GLU A 178 -24.56 -2.18 40.31
CA GLU A 178 -25.36 -1.64 41.40
C GLU A 178 -25.63 -2.80 42.37
N GLN A 179 -25.08 -2.65 43.57
CA GLN A 179 -25.52 -3.39 44.75
C GLN A 179 -26.95 -2.94 45.04
N SER A 180 -27.92 -3.69 44.51
CA SER A 180 -29.27 -3.71 45.06
C SER A 180 -29.20 -4.42 46.41
N SER A 181 -28.89 -3.65 47.46
CA SER A 181 -29.09 -4.02 48.84
C SER A 181 -30.60 -4.07 49.12
N SER A 182 -31.23 -5.21 48.83
CA SER A 182 -32.57 -5.51 49.34
C SER A 182 -32.46 -6.05 50.77
N SER A 183 -32.17 -5.16 51.71
CA SER A 183 -32.44 -5.37 53.13
C SER A 183 -33.96 -5.29 53.35
N GLN A 184 -34.63 -6.42 53.16
CA GLN A 184 -36.04 -6.58 53.47
C GLN A 184 -36.19 -6.74 54.98
N GLN A 185 -36.36 -5.59 55.62
CA GLN A 185 -36.73 -5.42 57.01
C GLN A 185 -38.24 -5.66 57.13
N SER A 186 -38.66 -6.81 57.66
CA SER A 186 -40.02 -7.01 58.14
C SER A 186 -39.98 -7.65 59.51
N ASN A 187 -39.99 -6.77 60.51
CA ASN A 187 -40.18 -7.06 61.92
C ASN A 187 -41.57 -6.50 62.25
N VAL A 188 -42.54 -7.35 62.58
CA VAL A 188 -43.69 -7.01 63.42
C VAL A 188 -44.28 -8.28 64.00
N SER A 189 -44.52 -8.21 65.30
CA SER A 189 -44.94 -9.22 66.26
C SER A 189 -46.33 -9.82 66.03
#